data_AF-A0A945RPL6-F1
#
_entry.id   AF-A0A945RPL6-F1
#
_cell.length_a   1.000
_cell.length_b   1.000
_cell.length_c   1.000
_cell.angle_alpha   90.00
_cell.angle_beta   90.00
_cell.angle_gamma   90.00
#
_symmetry.space_group_name_H-M   'P 1'
#
loop_
_entity.id
_entity.type
_entity.pdbx_description
1 polymer ?
#
loop_
_entity_poly.entity_id
_entity_poly.type
_entity_poly.pdbx_seq_one_letter_code
_entity_poly.pdbx_strand_id
1 'polypeptide(L)'
;MDNEKDNQMNSLETKQVEFEAWLENVRDKDNEIFDLVNESAIGVLNQIKESEFAETLSILFAFMGNINFIKNGVYDACEKDNLYSAKILFRSLIEHWIKSQYIWVRFGKEKNNDVGREYRLFCALDEQVKYGNSLIKLNEILGAEQRGEDPWELVFTLKPELQKEHTKKTIKHKVKQFEYRKIIEFLINQTDLGNDGFLTPAIPEYSELSSFVHGGPEAINFMATVGTERYENYQGMIRFSFNICKMTTFITYSCVASHCDHDILATAVAIKDIELQENSIDES
;
A
#
# COMPACT_ATOMS: atom_id res chain seq x y z
N MET A 1 41.26 4.43 -21.24
CA MET A 1 39.91 4.99 -21.46
C MET A 1 38.97 3.94 -22.04
N ASP A 2 39.35 3.15 -23.05
CA ASP A 2 38.46 2.08 -23.58
C ASP A 2 38.29 0.90 -22.60
N ASN A 3 39.39 0.42 -21.98
CA ASN A 3 39.33 -0.69 -20.99
C ASN A 3 38.47 -0.41 -19.74
N GLU A 4 38.28 0.86 -19.33
CA GLU A 4 37.46 1.19 -18.14
C GLU A 4 35.97 1.15 -18.45
N LYS A 5 35.58 1.57 -19.66
CA LYS A 5 34.18 1.52 -20.10
C LYS A 5 33.74 0.09 -20.38
N ASP A 6 34.62 -0.72 -21.01
CA ASP A 6 34.34 -2.13 -21.27
C ASP A 6 34.22 -2.94 -19.96
N ASN A 7 35.04 -2.64 -18.95
CA ASN A 7 34.93 -3.25 -17.62
C ASN A 7 33.66 -2.85 -16.88
N GLN A 8 33.24 -1.58 -16.96
CA GLN A 8 31.98 -1.12 -16.35
C GLN A 8 30.74 -1.73 -17.03
N MET A 9 30.77 -1.88 -18.35
CA MET A 9 29.68 -2.48 -19.12
C MET A 9 29.52 -3.98 -18.79
N ASN A 10 30.62 -4.73 -18.73
CA ASN A 10 30.61 -6.14 -18.31
C ASN A 10 30.11 -6.33 -16.86
N SER A 11 30.43 -5.39 -15.96
CA SER A 11 29.95 -5.41 -14.56
C SER A 11 28.45 -5.16 -14.45
N LEU A 12 27.89 -4.23 -15.25
CA LEU A 12 26.45 -3.96 -15.29
C LEU A 12 25.65 -5.14 -15.84
N GLU A 13 26.12 -5.76 -16.92
CA GLU A 13 25.48 -6.95 -17.50
C GLU A 13 25.46 -8.12 -16.49
N THR A 14 26.55 -8.30 -15.74
CA THR A 14 26.64 -9.34 -14.71
C THR A 14 25.65 -9.09 -13.57
N LYS A 15 25.61 -7.85 -13.04
CA LYS A 15 24.63 -7.47 -12.00
C LYS A 15 23.18 -7.62 -12.47
N GLN A 16 22.90 -7.36 -13.75
CA GLN A 16 21.57 -7.57 -14.33
C GLN A 16 21.17 -9.05 -14.29
N VAL A 17 22.05 -9.94 -14.76
CA VAL A 17 21.78 -11.39 -14.77
C VAL A 17 21.58 -11.93 -13.36
N GLU A 18 22.41 -11.50 -12.41
CA GLU A 18 22.28 -11.88 -10.99
C GLU A 18 20.96 -11.37 -10.39
N PHE A 19 20.57 -10.14 -10.71
CA PHE A 19 19.30 -9.57 -10.28
C PHE A 19 18.10 -10.34 -10.86
N GLU A 20 18.12 -10.66 -12.15
CA GLU A 20 17.05 -11.41 -12.82
C GLU A 20 16.87 -12.80 -12.20
N ALA A 21 17.96 -13.54 -11.99
CA ALA A 21 17.93 -14.85 -11.33
C ALA A 21 17.43 -14.75 -9.87
N TRP A 22 17.83 -13.71 -9.15
CA TRP A 22 17.33 -13.45 -7.79
C TRP A 22 15.84 -13.12 -7.78
N LEU A 23 15.36 -12.29 -8.72
CA LEU A 23 13.96 -11.92 -8.83
C LEU A 23 13.07 -13.13 -9.15
N GLU A 24 13.53 -14.06 -9.97
CA GLU A 24 12.83 -15.32 -10.25
C GLU A 24 12.57 -16.11 -8.95
N ASN A 25 13.58 -16.23 -8.09
CA ASN A 25 13.42 -16.88 -6.77
C ASN A 25 12.39 -16.15 -5.88
N VAL A 26 12.38 -14.81 -5.90
CA VAL A 26 11.38 -14.03 -5.17
C VAL A 26 9.98 -14.30 -5.71
N ARG A 27 9.81 -14.39 -7.03
CA ARG A 27 8.52 -14.70 -7.66
C ARG A 27 8.03 -16.10 -7.31
N ASP A 28 8.92 -17.09 -7.24
CA ASP A 28 8.55 -18.44 -6.80
C ASP A 28 7.97 -18.43 -5.38
N LYS A 29 8.62 -17.73 -4.44
CA LYS A 29 8.10 -17.56 -3.08
C LYS A 29 6.81 -16.78 -3.01
N ASP A 30 6.66 -15.79 -3.88
CA ASP A 30 5.43 -15.03 -3.98
C ASP A 30 4.26 -15.87 -4.51
N ASN A 31 4.54 -16.76 -5.47
CA ASN A 31 3.56 -17.70 -6.02
C ASN A 31 3.11 -18.73 -4.97
N GLU A 32 4.00 -19.19 -4.08
CA GLU A 32 3.62 -20.05 -2.94
C GLU A 32 2.56 -19.36 -2.05
N ILE A 33 2.70 -18.06 -1.78
CA ILE A 33 1.70 -17.28 -1.04
C ILE A 33 0.41 -17.15 -1.85
N PHE A 34 0.52 -16.85 -3.15
CA PHE A 34 -0.62 -16.68 -4.03
C PHE A 34 -1.48 -17.95 -4.11
N ASP A 35 -0.86 -19.12 -4.24
CA ASP A 35 -1.57 -20.40 -4.34
C ASP A 35 -2.36 -20.68 -3.06
N LEU A 36 -1.76 -20.50 -1.88
CA LEU A 36 -2.43 -20.63 -0.59
C LEU A 36 -3.66 -19.70 -0.46
N VAL A 37 -3.51 -18.45 -0.91
CA VAL A 37 -4.61 -17.47 -0.91
C VAL A 37 -5.67 -17.87 -1.92
N ASN A 38 -5.30 -18.31 -3.12
CA ASN A 38 -6.23 -18.66 -4.19
C ASN A 38 -7.10 -19.86 -3.82
N GLU A 39 -6.52 -20.87 -3.16
CA GLU A 39 -7.24 -22.05 -2.68
C GLU A 39 -8.30 -21.74 -1.63
N SER A 40 -8.08 -20.70 -0.81
CA SER A 40 -8.91 -20.40 0.37
C SER A 40 -9.75 -19.12 0.26
N ALA A 41 -9.47 -18.25 -0.73
CA ALA A 41 -10.06 -16.92 -0.83
C ALA A 41 -11.59 -16.90 -0.85
N ILE A 42 -12.24 -17.84 -1.56
CA ILE A 42 -13.71 -17.90 -1.61
C ILE A 42 -14.30 -18.23 -0.24
N GLY A 43 -13.69 -19.18 0.47
CA GLY A 43 -14.09 -19.55 1.83
C GLY A 43 -13.95 -18.35 2.78
N VAL A 44 -12.77 -17.71 2.75
CA VAL A 44 -12.48 -16.49 3.53
C VAL A 44 -13.50 -15.39 3.25
N LEU A 45 -13.82 -15.11 1.98
CA LEU A 45 -14.80 -14.09 1.61
C LEU A 45 -16.20 -14.40 2.12
N ASN A 46 -16.61 -15.66 2.13
CA ASN A 46 -17.92 -16.06 2.68
C ASN A 46 -17.94 -15.88 4.20
N GLN A 47 -16.88 -16.28 4.90
CA GLN A 47 -16.73 -16.07 6.33
C GLN A 47 -16.75 -14.58 6.72
N ILE A 48 -16.11 -13.72 5.91
CA ILE A 48 -16.15 -12.28 6.10
C ILE A 48 -17.58 -11.74 5.99
N LYS A 49 -18.36 -12.18 5.01
CA LYS A 49 -19.74 -11.70 4.78
C LYS A 49 -20.67 -12.08 5.94
N GLU A 50 -20.46 -13.23 6.55
CA GLU A 50 -21.29 -13.74 7.66
C GLU A 50 -20.86 -13.17 9.02
N SER A 51 -19.68 -12.55 9.10
CA SER A 51 -19.12 -11.96 10.32
C SER A 51 -19.84 -10.70 10.79
N GLU A 52 -19.95 -10.52 12.10
CA GLU A 52 -20.35 -9.23 12.69
C GLU A 52 -19.36 -8.09 12.37
N PHE A 53 -18.12 -8.44 11.98
CA PHE A 53 -17.04 -7.53 11.60
C PHE A 53 -16.89 -7.38 10.07
N ALA A 54 -17.94 -7.70 9.29
CA ALA A 54 -17.90 -7.77 7.83
C ALA A 54 -17.26 -6.55 7.15
N GLU A 55 -17.65 -5.32 7.52
CA GLU A 55 -17.10 -4.09 6.93
C GLU A 55 -15.58 -3.97 7.12
N THR A 56 -15.09 -4.20 8.35
CA THR A 56 -13.68 -4.08 8.70
C THR A 56 -12.85 -5.18 8.04
N LEU A 57 -13.28 -6.44 8.15
CA LEU A 57 -12.59 -7.56 7.54
C LEU A 57 -12.59 -7.46 6.00
N SER A 58 -13.69 -7.00 5.40
CA SER A 58 -13.76 -6.76 3.95
C SER A 58 -12.76 -5.70 3.48
N ILE A 59 -12.52 -4.66 4.27
CA ILE A 59 -11.55 -3.61 3.91
C ILE A 59 -10.12 -4.13 4.06
N LEU A 60 -9.82 -4.89 5.12
CA LEU A 60 -8.52 -5.56 5.26
C LEU A 60 -8.25 -6.50 4.09
N PHE A 61 -9.24 -7.31 3.69
CA PHE A 61 -9.15 -8.19 2.53
C PHE A 61 -8.97 -7.41 1.22
N ALA A 62 -9.66 -6.27 1.05
CA ALA A 62 -9.46 -5.40 -0.11
C ALA A 62 -8.05 -4.79 -0.14
N PHE A 63 -7.53 -4.33 1.01
CA PHE A 63 -6.15 -3.84 1.10
C PHE A 63 -5.14 -4.93 0.77
N MET A 64 -5.33 -6.15 1.27
CA MET A 64 -4.49 -7.30 0.94
C MET A 64 -4.40 -7.49 -0.59
N GLY A 65 -5.55 -7.50 -1.30
CA GLY A 65 -5.57 -7.60 -2.75
C GLY A 65 -4.88 -6.41 -3.46
N ASN A 66 -5.19 -5.19 -3.05
CA ASN A 66 -4.60 -3.98 -3.65
C ASN A 66 -3.08 -3.91 -3.45
N ILE A 67 -2.59 -4.25 -2.26
CA ILE A 67 -1.16 -4.32 -1.94
C ILE A 67 -0.48 -5.37 -2.82
N ASN A 68 -1.11 -6.53 -3.01
CA ASN A 68 -0.60 -7.58 -3.91
C ASN A 68 -0.49 -7.09 -5.37
N PHE A 69 -1.51 -6.41 -5.88
CA PHE A 69 -1.48 -5.84 -7.23
C PHE A 69 -0.39 -4.79 -7.41
N ILE A 70 -0.24 -3.87 -6.46
CA ILE A 70 0.78 -2.82 -6.53
C ILE A 70 2.19 -3.45 -6.42
N LYS A 71 2.39 -4.43 -5.53
CA LYS A 71 3.64 -5.18 -5.39
C LYS A 71 4.06 -5.84 -6.73
N ASN A 72 3.13 -6.50 -7.41
CA ASN A 72 3.40 -7.06 -8.74
C ASN A 72 3.81 -5.96 -9.75
N GLY A 73 3.14 -4.80 -9.70
CA GLY A 73 3.56 -3.65 -10.50
C GLY A 73 4.97 -3.15 -10.17
N VAL A 74 5.38 -3.17 -8.90
CA VAL A 74 6.76 -2.85 -8.49
C VAL A 74 7.73 -3.86 -9.10
N TYR A 75 7.43 -5.16 -9.04
CA TYR A 75 8.28 -6.21 -9.60
C TYR A 75 8.44 -6.05 -11.10
N ASP A 76 7.33 -5.89 -11.82
CA ASP A 76 7.31 -5.73 -13.28
C ASP A 76 8.06 -4.46 -13.71
N ALA A 77 8.01 -3.39 -12.92
CA ALA A 77 8.75 -2.16 -13.20
C ALA A 77 10.26 -2.35 -12.97
N CYS A 78 10.67 -3.08 -11.94
CA CYS A 78 12.09 -3.38 -11.68
C CYS A 78 12.66 -4.31 -12.76
N GLU A 79 11.91 -5.36 -13.15
CA GLU A 79 12.28 -6.31 -14.20
C GLU A 79 12.49 -5.61 -15.56
N LYS A 80 11.71 -4.57 -15.84
CA LYS A 80 11.84 -3.75 -17.06
C LYS A 80 12.83 -2.60 -16.93
N ASP A 81 13.65 -2.60 -15.88
CA ASP A 81 14.61 -1.53 -15.57
C ASP A 81 13.99 -0.12 -15.54
N ASN A 82 12.77 0.00 -15.00
CA ASN A 82 12.02 1.24 -14.90
C ASN A 82 11.93 1.74 -13.46
N LEU A 83 13.07 2.18 -12.92
CA LEU A 83 13.20 2.67 -11.54
C LEU A 83 12.26 3.81 -11.19
N TYR A 84 12.03 4.75 -12.12
CA TYR A 84 11.13 5.87 -11.85
C TYR A 84 9.69 5.40 -11.57
N SER A 85 9.19 4.48 -12.40
CA SER A 85 7.86 3.90 -12.21
C SER A 85 7.80 3.00 -10.98
N ALA A 86 8.86 2.22 -10.72
CA ALA A 86 8.96 1.38 -9.53
C ALA A 86 8.86 2.22 -8.25
N LYS A 87 9.58 3.35 -8.16
CA LYS A 87 9.53 4.29 -7.02
C LYS A 87 8.12 4.91 -6.82
N ILE A 88 7.41 5.25 -7.91
CA ILE A 88 6.02 5.72 -7.82
C ILE A 88 5.10 4.65 -7.24
N LEU A 89 5.17 3.43 -7.78
CA LEU A 89 4.34 2.32 -7.32
C LEU A 89 4.67 1.93 -5.88
N PHE A 90 5.96 1.96 -5.52
CA PHE A 90 6.44 1.66 -4.19
C PHE A 90 5.91 2.67 -3.15
N ARG A 91 5.83 3.96 -3.49
CA ARG A 91 5.18 4.95 -2.62
C ARG A 91 3.71 4.63 -2.39
N SER A 92 2.99 4.27 -3.45
CA SER A 92 1.59 3.86 -3.36
C SER A 92 1.43 2.62 -2.48
N LEU A 93 2.34 1.66 -2.61
CA LEU A 93 2.37 0.44 -1.81
C LEU A 93 2.50 0.75 -0.31
N ILE A 94 3.48 1.59 0.06
CA ILE A 94 3.69 2.04 1.44
C ILE A 94 2.44 2.71 1.99
N GLU A 95 1.76 3.56 1.21
CA GLU A 95 0.52 4.22 1.64
C GLU A 95 -0.60 3.24 1.93
N HIS A 96 -0.81 2.25 1.06
CA HIS A 96 -1.83 1.22 1.23
C HIS A 96 -1.54 0.34 2.45
N TRP A 97 -0.28 -0.05 2.62
CA TRP A 97 0.16 -0.82 3.77
C TRP A 97 -0.05 -0.05 5.09
N ILE A 98 0.36 1.21 5.17
CA ILE A 98 0.18 2.02 6.40
C ILE A 98 -1.31 2.18 6.75
N LYS A 99 -2.18 2.36 5.75
CA LYS A 99 -3.64 2.38 5.95
C LYS A 99 -4.17 1.03 6.44
N SER A 100 -3.68 -0.09 5.90
CA SER A 100 -4.09 -1.42 6.37
C SER A 100 -3.65 -1.65 7.82
N GLN A 101 -2.44 -1.23 8.19
CA GLN A 101 -1.95 -1.31 9.58
C GLN A 101 -2.79 -0.48 10.54
N TYR A 102 -3.18 0.74 10.15
CA TYR A 102 -4.08 1.57 10.95
C TYR A 102 -5.40 0.86 11.27
N ILE A 103 -6.04 0.32 10.24
CA ILE A 103 -7.31 -0.37 10.37
C ILE A 103 -7.17 -1.60 11.27
N TRP A 104 -6.12 -2.41 11.04
CA TRP A 104 -5.85 -3.59 11.85
C TRP A 104 -5.60 -3.25 13.31
N VAL A 105 -4.69 -2.32 13.62
CA VAL A 105 -4.37 -1.94 14.99
C VAL A 105 -5.61 -1.37 15.70
N ARG A 106 -6.38 -0.51 15.02
CA ARG A 106 -7.61 0.05 15.58
C ARG A 106 -8.65 -1.06 15.83
N PHE A 107 -8.83 -1.97 14.88
CA PHE A 107 -9.72 -3.12 15.03
C PHE A 107 -9.32 -4.02 16.20
N GLY A 108 -8.04 -4.35 16.35
CA GLY A 108 -7.55 -5.18 17.46
C GLY A 108 -7.82 -4.56 18.85
N LYS A 109 -7.81 -3.22 18.92
CA LYS A 109 -8.11 -2.47 20.15
C LYS A 109 -9.60 -2.34 20.43
N GLU A 110 -10.38 -1.98 19.42
CA GLU A 110 -11.80 -1.64 19.56
C GLU A 110 -12.70 -2.88 19.50
N LYS A 111 -12.25 -3.93 18.79
CA LYS A 111 -12.95 -5.20 18.58
C LYS A 111 -14.40 -5.00 18.14
N ASN A 112 -14.60 -4.03 17.27
CA ASN A 112 -15.90 -3.68 16.70
C ASN A 112 -15.74 -3.36 15.21
N ASN A 113 -16.87 -3.16 14.52
CA ASN A 113 -16.88 -2.96 13.09
C ASN A 113 -16.75 -1.49 12.66
N ASP A 114 -16.49 -0.58 13.60
CA ASP A 114 -16.63 0.86 13.37
C ASP A 114 -15.54 1.40 12.47
N VAL A 115 -14.27 0.99 12.66
CA VAL A 115 -13.17 1.46 11.81
C VAL A 115 -13.43 1.18 10.33
N GLY A 116 -14.00 0.01 10.00
CA GLY A 116 -14.35 -0.32 8.63
C GLY A 116 -15.48 0.55 8.08
N ARG A 117 -16.57 0.70 8.86
CA ARG A 117 -17.70 1.57 8.48
C ARG A 117 -17.26 3.02 8.27
N GLU A 118 -16.46 3.54 9.19
CA GLU A 118 -15.93 4.91 9.13
C GLU A 118 -15.01 5.11 7.92
N TYR A 119 -14.12 4.15 7.64
CA TYR A 119 -13.22 4.23 6.48
C TYR A 119 -14.02 4.31 5.18
N ARG A 120 -14.95 3.36 4.96
CA ARG A 120 -15.79 3.34 3.75
C ARG A 120 -16.60 4.61 3.59
N LEU A 121 -17.25 5.06 4.66
CA LEU A 121 -18.12 6.22 4.59
C LEU A 121 -17.31 7.51 4.39
N PHE A 122 -16.39 7.81 5.30
CA PHE A 122 -15.75 9.12 5.32
C PHE A 122 -14.73 9.29 4.21
N CYS A 123 -13.95 8.26 3.84
CA CYS A 123 -13.03 8.36 2.72
C CYS A 123 -13.77 8.54 1.38
N ALA A 124 -14.86 7.79 1.14
CA ALA A 124 -15.65 7.94 -0.08
C ALA A 124 -16.29 9.34 -0.19
N LEU A 125 -16.79 9.89 0.92
CA LEU A 125 -17.35 11.24 0.95
C LEU A 125 -16.27 12.30 0.67
N ASP A 126 -15.08 12.15 1.24
CA ASP A 126 -13.96 13.07 1.01
C ASP A 126 -13.51 13.05 -0.46
N GLU A 127 -13.40 11.86 -1.07
CA GLU A 127 -13.07 11.69 -2.49
C GLU A 127 -14.10 12.38 -3.39
N GLN A 128 -15.39 12.15 -3.17
CA GLN A 128 -16.48 12.76 -3.93
C GLN A 128 -16.45 14.29 -3.84
N VAL A 129 -16.26 14.82 -2.63
CA VAL A 129 -16.17 16.27 -2.40
C VAL A 129 -14.92 16.86 -3.05
N LYS A 130 -13.75 16.21 -2.94
CA LYS A 130 -12.51 16.67 -3.57
C LYS A 130 -12.63 16.68 -5.09
N TYR A 131 -13.24 15.66 -5.68
CA TYR A 131 -13.52 15.60 -7.11
C TYR A 131 -14.43 16.75 -7.55
N GLY A 132 -15.57 16.94 -6.89
CA GLY A 132 -16.49 18.05 -7.22
C GLY A 132 -15.82 19.42 -7.10
N ASN A 133 -15.01 19.65 -6.05
CA ASN A 133 -14.25 20.89 -5.89
C ASN A 133 -13.21 21.08 -7.01
N SER A 134 -12.64 20.00 -7.52
CA SER A 134 -11.66 20.06 -8.62
C SER A 134 -12.34 20.44 -9.94
N LEU A 135 -13.53 19.91 -10.20
CA LEU A 135 -14.35 20.31 -11.35
C LEU A 135 -14.77 21.79 -11.30
N ILE A 136 -15.17 22.29 -10.13
CA ILE A 136 -15.52 23.71 -9.97
C ILE A 136 -14.34 24.60 -10.30
N LYS A 137 -13.16 24.31 -9.72
CA LYS A 137 -11.92 25.05 -10.01
C LYS A 137 -11.54 24.99 -11.49
N LEU A 138 -11.72 23.83 -12.13
CA LEU A 138 -11.45 23.68 -13.55
C LEU A 138 -12.40 24.55 -14.39
N ASN A 139 -13.69 24.56 -14.07
CA ASN A 139 -14.67 25.40 -14.76
C ASN A 139 -14.37 26.90 -14.60
N GLU A 140 -13.88 27.31 -13.43
CA GLU A 140 -13.41 28.69 -13.19
C GLU A 140 -12.20 29.04 -14.08
N ILE A 141 -11.23 28.14 -14.19
CA ILE A 141 -10.06 28.32 -15.07
C ILE A 141 -10.46 28.40 -16.55
N LEU A 142 -11.42 27.57 -16.96
CA LEU A 142 -11.91 27.51 -18.34
C LEU A 142 -12.92 28.61 -18.68
N GLY A 143 -13.28 29.47 -17.72
CA GLY A 143 -14.23 30.56 -17.94
C GLY A 143 -15.66 30.10 -18.25
N ALA A 144 -16.07 28.93 -17.74
CA ALA A 144 -17.42 28.41 -17.97
C ALA A 144 -18.50 29.32 -17.34
N GLU A 145 -19.58 29.57 -18.09
CA GLU A 145 -20.67 30.46 -17.65
C GLU A 145 -21.45 29.92 -16.45
N GLN A 146 -21.53 28.60 -16.29
CA GLN A 146 -22.18 27.95 -15.15
C GLN A 146 -21.17 27.51 -14.11
N ARG A 147 -21.29 28.08 -12.90
CA ARG A 147 -20.65 27.53 -11.71
C ARG A 147 -21.36 26.23 -11.34
N GLY A 148 -20.58 25.16 -11.16
CA GLY A 148 -21.12 23.88 -10.66
C GLY A 148 -21.73 24.04 -9.26
N GLU A 149 -22.60 23.10 -8.90
CA GLU A 149 -23.19 23.03 -7.55
C GLU A 149 -22.13 22.80 -6.47
N ASP A 150 -22.36 23.33 -5.26
CA ASP A 150 -21.47 23.05 -4.13
C ASP A 150 -21.43 21.53 -3.85
N PRO A 151 -20.25 20.89 -3.84
CA PRO A 151 -20.17 19.43 -3.78
C PRO A 151 -20.76 18.85 -2.48
N TRP A 152 -20.74 19.62 -1.39
CA TRP A 152 -21.36 19.17 -0.15
C TRP A 152 -22.88 19.24 -0.20
N GLU A 153 -23.45 20.27 -0.82
CA GLU A 153 -24.90 20.35 -1.02
C GLU A 153 -25.38 19.19 -1.90
N LEU A 154 -24.63 18.85 -2.96
CA LEU A 154 -24.95 17.70 -3.80
C LEU A 154 -24.90 16.38 -3.01
N VAL A 155 -23.85 16.17 -2.21
CA VAL A 155 -23.74 14.98 -1.33
C VAL A 155 -24.93 14.85 -0.39
N PHE A 156 -25.33 15.94 0.30
CA PHE A 156 -26.46 15.89 1.23
C PHE A 156 -27.82 15.79 0.53
N THR A 157 -27.94 16.32 -0.69
CA THR A 157 -29.15 16.15 -1.51
C THR A 157 -29.34 14.69 -1.92
N LEU A 158 -28.25 14.01 -2.32
CA LEU A 158 -28.27 12.61 -2.73
C LEU A 158 -28.37 11.64 -1.54
N LYS A 159 -27.92 12.05 -0.35
CA LYS A 159 -27.93 11.25 0.88
C LYS A 159 -28.47 12.06 2.08
N PRO A 160 -29.78 12.37 2.11
CA PRO A 160 -30.36 13.23 3.14
C PRO A 160 -30.23 12.68 4.57
N GLU A 161 -30.15 11.37 4.73
CA GLU A 161 -29.90 10.70 6.00
C GLU A 161 -28.56 11.09 6.63
N LEU A 162 -27.52 11.30 5.82
CA LEU A 162 -26.21 11.72 6.32
C LEU A 162 -26.26 13.12 6.93
N GLN A 163 -27.10 14.01 6.41
CA GLN A 163 -27.24 15.36 6.94
C GLN A 163 -27.87 15.39 8.34
N LYS A 164 -28.65 14.35 8.69
CA LYS A 164 -29.26 14.21 10.03
C LYS A 164 -28.22 13.81 11.08
N GLU A 165 -27.22 13.04 10.68
CA GLU A 165 -26.23 12.45 11.58
C GLU A 165 -24.91 13.24 11.60
N HIS A 166 -24.61 13.95 10.51
CA HIS A 166 -23.30 14.55 10.31
C HIS A 166 -23.38 15.95 9.68
N THR A 167 -22.46 16.81 10.12
CA THR A 167 -22.21 18.12 9.48
C THR A 167 -20.99 18.03 8.57
N LYS A 168 -20.84 18.98 7.62
CA LYS A 168 -19.61 19.15 6.81
C LYS A 168 -18.35 19.16 7.70
N LYS A 169 -18.43 19.85 8.84
CA LYS A 169 -17.32 19.97 9.81
C LYS A 169 -17.00 18.62 10.47
N THR A 170 -18.03 17.87 10.87
CA THR A 170 -17.87 16.55 11.48
C THR A 170 -17.23 15.56 10.51
N ILE A 171 -17.69 15.52 9.26
CA ILE A 171 -17.12 14.64 8.22
C ILE A 171 -15.66 15.00 7.98
N LYS A 172 -15.34 16.28 7.74
CA LYS A 172 -13.94 16.73 7.59
C LYS A 172 -13.06 16.37 8.79
N HIS A 173 -13.59 16.43 10.00
CA HIS A 173 -12.84 16.02 11.19
C HIS A 173 -12.61 14.51 11.23
N LYS A 174 -13.63 13.70 10.90
CA LYS A 174 -13.54 12.25 10.85
C LYS A 174 -12.62 11.75 9.75
N VAL A 175 -12.56 12.41 8.59
CA VAL A 175 -11.63 12.08 7.49
C VAL A 175 -10.18 12.21 7.93
N LYS A 176 -9.85 13.23 8.73
CA LYS A 176 -8.47 13.49 9.15
C LYS A 176 -7.81 12.29 9.81
N GLN A 177 -8.57 11.42 10.49
CA GLN A 177 -8.00 10.22 11.12
C GLN A 177 -7.36 9.25 10.11
N PHE A 178 -7.77 9.31 8.84
CA PHE A 178 -7.26 8.47 7.75
C PHE A 178 -6.19 9.17 6.91
N GLU A 179 -5.81 10.41 7.26
CA GLU A 179 -4.67 11.09 6.63
C GLU A 179 -3.35 10.46 7.13
N TYR A 180 -2.39 10.30 6.21
CA TYR A 180 -1.10 9.66 6.47
C TYR A 180 -0.45 10.09 7.80
N ARG A 181 -0.34 11.41 8.02
CA ARG A 181 0.27 11.96 9.25
C ARG A 181 -0.45 11.52 10.52
N LYS A 182 -1.79 11.51 10.50
CA LYS A 182 -2.60 11.11 11.66
C LYS A 182 -2.53 9.62 11.91
N ILE A 183 -2.44 8.82 10.85
CA ILE A 183 -2.19 7.39 10.95
C ILE A 183 -0.82 7.13 11.58
N ILE A 184 0.24 7.76 11.11
CA ILE A 184 1.59 7.59 11.68
C ILE A 184 1.62 8.03 13.15
N GLU A 185 1.05 9.19 13.48
CA GLU A 185 0.90 9.67 14.87
C GLU A 185 0.15 8.64 15.73
N PHE A 186 -0.89 7.99 15.19
CA PHE A 186 -1.60 6.93 15.91
C PHE A 186 -0.73 5.68 16.10
N LEU A 187 -0.16 5.13 15.02
CA LEU A 187 0.58 3.87 15.04
C LEU A 187 1.78 3.91 15.99
N ILE A 188 2.58 4.98 15.95
CA ILE A 188 3.73 5.19 16.84
C ILE A 188 3.31 5.18 18.32
N ASN A 189 2.11 5.66 18.63
CA ASN A 189 1.59 5.74 20.00
C ASN A 189 0.88 4.46 20.47
N GLN A 190 0.54 3.54 19.57
CA GLN A 190 -0.28 2.36 19.90
C GLN A 190 0.52 1.08 20.07
N THR A 191 1.77 1.11 19.69
CA THR A 191 2.54 -0.11 19.52
C THR A 191 3.94 0.14 20.01
N ASP A 192 4.58 -0.93 20.46
CA ASP A 192 6.04 -0.95 20.46
C ASP A 192 6.60 -0.91 19.01
N LEU A 193 5.79 -0.66 17.94
CA LEU A 193 6.23 -0.49 16.52
C LEU A 193 7.25 0.64 16.33
N GLY A 194 7.53 1.45 17.35
CA GLY A 194 8.74 2.27 17.39
C GLY A 194 10.05 1.46 17.38
N ASN A 195 10.02 0.19 17.79
CA ASN A 195 11.12 -0.79 17.78
C ASN A 195 10.98 -1.86 16.67
N ASP A 196 9.89 -1.84 15.89
CA ASP A 196 9.59 -2.89 14.92
C ASP A 196 10.12 -2.46 13.54
N GLY A 197 11.04 -3.25 12.99
CA GLY A 197 11.97 -2.84 11.92
C GLY A 197 11.38 -2.35 10.58
N PHE A 198 10.07 -2.26 10.38
CA PHE A 198 9.46 -1.86 9.09
C PHE A 198 8.77 -0.48 9.09
N LEU A 199 8.14 -0.03 10.20
CA LEU A 199 7.42 1.24 10.22
C LEU A 199 8.37 2.45 10.21
N THR A 200 9.41 2.39 11.05
CA THR A 200 10.43 3.43 11.18
C THR A 200 11.15 3.73 9.86
N PRO A 201 11.65 2.75 9.08
CA PRO A 201 12.26 3.03 7.77
C PRO A 201 11.25 3.43 6.70
N ALA A 202 9.97 3.03 6.79
CA ALA A 202 8.97 3.38 5.78
C ALA A 202 8.58 4.86 5.77
N ILE A 203 8.70 5.57 6.91
CA ILE A 203 8.35 6.99 7.04
C ILE A 203 9.26 7.91 6.21
N PRO A 204 10.61 7.86 6.36
CA PRO A 204 11.50 8.66 5.53
C PRO A 204 11.39 8.26 4.06
N GLU A 205 11.36 6.95 3.75
CA GLU A 205 11.22 6.45 2.38
C GLU A 205 9.94 7.00 1.71
N TYR A 206 8.78 6.93 2.37
CA TYR A 206 7.54 7.52 1.85
C TYR A 206 7.66 9.01 1.53
N SER A 207 8.39 9.74 2.36
CA SER A 207 8.58 11.19 2.23
C SER A 207 9.48 11.50 1.03
N GLU A 208 10.61 10.80 0.88
CA GLU A 208 11.55 10.96 -0.24
C GLU A 208 10.89 10.61 -1.58
N LEU A 209 10.08 9.56 -1.62
CA LEU A 209 9.37 9.13 -2.82
C LEU A 209 8.35 10.17 -3.33
N SER A 210 7.99 11.17 -2.54
CA SER A 210 7.08 12.24 -2.96
C SER A 210 7.61 12.99 -4.20
N SER A 211 8.93 13.12 -4.34
CA SER A 211 9.52 13.77 -5.52
C SER A 211 9.23 12.98 -6.81
N PHE A 212 9.16 11.64 -6.75
CA PHE A 212 8.89 10.83 -7.94
C PHE A 212 7.43 10.97 -8.42
N VAL A 213 6.49 11.04 -7.48
CA VAL A 213 5.05 11.19 -7.80
C VAL A 213 4.73 12.58 -8.37
N HIS A 214 5.41 13.62 -7.90
CA HIS A 214 5.12 15.00 -8.29
C HIS A 214 6.06 15.56 -9.36
N GLY A 215 6.97 14.75 -9.93
CA GLY A 215 7.96 15.22 -10.90
C GLY A 215 8.92 16.25 -10.30
N GLY A 216 9.23 16.12 -9.01
CA GLY A 216 10.08 17.04 -8.29
C GLY A 216 11.56 16.93 -8.70
N PRO A 217 12.37 17.99 -8.49
CA PRO A 217 13.77 18.03 -8.89
C PRO A 217 14.65 16.93 -8.30
N GLU A 218 14.37 16.49 -7.06
CA GLU A 218 15.17 15.45 -6.40
C GLU A 218 15.09 14.11 -7.14
N ALA A 219 13.93 13.77 -7.70
CA ALA A 219 13.77 12.56 -8.51
C ALA A 219 14.60 12.64 -9.80
N ILE A 220 14.71 13.83 -10.41
CA ILE A 220 15.54 14.04 -11.60
C ILE A 220 17.02 13.86 -11.25
N ASN A 221 17.47 14.48 -10.16
CA ASN A 221 18.84 14.38 -9.68
C ASN A 221 19.20 12.92 -9.37
N PHE A 222 18.33 12.21 -8.64
CA PHE A 222 18.51 10.81 -8.29
C PHE A 222 18.65 9.92 -9.54
N MET A 223 17.76 10.07 -10.52
CA MET A 223 17.81 9.29 -11.76
C MET A 223 19.09 9.54 -12.57
N ALA A 224 19.67 10.74 -12.46
CA ALA A 224 20.93 11.08 -13.12
C ALA A 224 22.16 10.44 -12.45
N THR A 225 22.08 10.06 -11.18
CA THR A 225 23.23 9.59 -10.39
C THR A 225 23.18 8.12 -10.00
N VAL A 226 22.02 7.45 -10.09
CA VAL A 226 21.80 6.11 -9.51
C VAL A 226 22.68 5.00 -10.08
N GLY A 227 23.24 5.16 -11.29
CA GLY A 227 24.28 4.29 -11.86
C GLY A 227 24.06 2.78 -11.58
N THR A 228 25.05 2.15 -10.94
CA THR A 228 25.06 0.73 -10.54
C THR A 228 24.27 0.42 -9.27
N GLU A 229 23.95 1.42 -8.44
CA GLU A 229 23.16 1.28 -7.20
C GLU A 229 21.67 1.01 -7.49
N ARG A 230 21.27 1.05 -8.78
CA ARG A 230 19.90 0.77 -9.21
C ARG A 230 19.41 -0.62 -8.82
N TYR A 231 20.27 -1.63 -8.89
CA TYR A 231 19.89 -3.01 -8.59
C TYR A 231 19.70 -3.20 -7.09
N GLU A 232 20.54 -2.56 -6.28
CA GLU A 232 20.35 -2.49 -4.82
C GLU A 232 19.03 -1.80 -4.47
N ASN A 233 18.68 -0.72 -5.17
CA ASN A 233 17.38 -0.06 -5.04
C ASN A 233 16.22 -0.99 -5.41
N TYR A 234 16.32 -1.72 -6.52
CA TYR A 234 15.32 -2.72 -6.90
C TYR A 234 15.17 -3.79 -5.83
N GLN A 235 16.27 -4.37 -5.36
CA GLN A 235 16.26 -5.41 -4.33
C GLN A 235 15.65 -4.92 -3.03
N GLY A 236 16.00 -3.70 -2.57
CA GLY A 236 15.42 -3.09 -1.39
C GLY A 236 13.90 -2.93 -1.49
N MET A 237 13.42 -2.38 -2.62
CA MET A 237 11.99 -2.22 -2.86
C MET A 237 11.27 -3.57 -2.94
N ILE A 238 11.84 -4.55 -3.64
CA ILE A 238 11.25 -5.88 -3.81
C ILE A 238 11.16 -6.62 -2.47
N ARG A 239 12.25 -6.65 -1.69
CA ARG A 239 12.27 -7.26 -0.34
C ARG A 239 11.27 -6.61 0.59
N PHE A 240 11.21 -5.28 0.61
CA PHE A 240 10.23 -4.57 1.42
C PHE A 240 8.81 -4.93 0.98
N SER A 241 8.53 -4.85 -0.32
CA SER A 241 7.21 -5.11 -0.91
C SER A 241 6.73 -6.54 -0.63
N PHE A 242 7.61 -7.53 -0.76
CA PHE A 242 7.34 -8.93 -0.39
C PHE A 242 6.90 -9.03 1.08
N ASN A 243 7.71 -8.48 1.99
CA ASN A 243 7.48 -8.62 3.42
C ASN A 243 6.18 -7.94 3.88
N ILE A 244 5.88 -6.72 3.40
CA ILE A 244 4.64 -6.04 3.78
C ILE A 244 3.41 -6.70 3.18
N CYS A 245 3.53 -7.31 1.98
CA CYS A 245 2.46 -8.08 1.37
C CYS A 245 2.20 -9.36 2.17
N LYS A 246 3.23 -10.16 2.44
CA LYS A 246 3.18 -11.36 3.28
C LYS A 246 2.54 -11.05 4.64
N MET A 247 3.04 -10.02 5.32
CA MET A 247 2.54 -9.60 6.63
C MET A 247 1.06 -9.18 6.57
N THR A 248 0.66 -8.41 5.56
CA THR A 248 -0.74 -7.99 5.41
C THR A 248 -1.66 -9.19 5.16
N THR A 249 -1.24 -10.15 4.33
CA THR A 249 -1.97 -11.39 4.09
C THR A 249 -2.10 -12.21 5.38
N PHE A 250 -1.00 -12.43 6.09
CA PHE A 250 -0.98 -13.13 7.37
C PHE A 250 -1.92 -12.48 8.39
N ILE A 251 -1.85 -11.16 8.56
CA ILE A 251 -2.71 -10.41 9.49
C ILE A 251 -4.19 -10.58 9.11
N THR A 252 -4.51 -10.41 7.83
CA THR A 252 -5.90 -10.50 7.34
C THR A 252 -6.47 -11.89 7.61
N TYR A 253 -5.73 -12.94 7.25
CA TYR A 253 -6.14 -14.33 7.48
C TYR A 253 -6.25 -14.66 8.97
N SER A 254 -5.31 -14.18 9.79
CA SER A 254 -5.35 -14.37 11.25
C SER A 254 -6.56 -13.67 11.89
N CYS A 255 -6.93 -12.49 11.41
CA CYS A 255 -8.13 -11.78 11.86
C CYS A 255 -9.39 -12.57 11.51
N VAL A 256 -9.50 -13.08 10.28
CA VAL A 256 -10.63 -13.94 9.90
C VAL A 256 -10.64 -15.22 10.73
N ALA A 257 -9.49 -15.84 10.96
CA ALA A 257 -9.41 -17.07 11.73
C ALA A 257 -9.79 -16.91 13.20
N SER A 258 -9.47 -15.76 13.79
CA SER A 258 -9.76 -15.45 15.19
C SER A 258 -11.23 -15.08 15.44
N HIS A 259 -11.96 -14.68 14.40
CA HIS A 259 -13.30 -14.11 14.54
C HIS A 259 -14.39 -14.83 13.73
N CYS A 260 -14.01 -15.72 12.81
CA CYS A 260 -14.95 -16.46 11.96
C CYS A 260 -14.68 -17.97 11.98
N ASP A 261 -13.46 -18.43 11.68
CA ASP A 261 -13.17 -19.85 11.45
C ASP A 261 -11.71 -20.25 11.74
N HIS A 262 -11.51 -21.12 12.73
CA HIS A 262 -10.18 -21.59 13.12
C HIS A 262 -9.45 -22.40 12.04
N ASP A 263 -10.14 -22.98 11.06
CA ASP A 263 -9.51 -23.79 10.01
C ASP A 263 -8.64 -22.93 9.05
N ILE A 264 -8.92 -21.63 8.96
CA ILE A 264 -8.14 -20.65 8.17
C ILE A 264 -6.78 -20.35 8.83
N LEU A 265 -6.63 -20.67 10.13
CA LEU A 265 -5.39 -20.41 10.87
C LEU A 265 -4.20 -21.19 10.29
N ALA A 266 -4.42 -22.41 9.78
CA ALA A 266 -3.37 -23.20 9.15
C ALA A 266 -2.77 -22.49 7.93
N THR A 267 -3.63 -21.90 7.08
CA THR A 267 -3.21 -21.10 5.93
C THR A 267 -2.45 -19.85 6.37
N ALA A 268 -2.91 -19.15 7.42
CA ALA A 268 -2.21 -17.99 7.96
C ALA A 268 -0.78 -18.35 8.42
N VAL A 269 -0.64 -19.45 9.18
CA VAL A 269 0.66 -19.92 9.66
C VAL A 269 1.57 -20.31 8.49
N ALA A 270 1.06 -21.05 7.51
CA ALA A 270 1.84 -21.40 6.32
C ALA A 270 2.37 -20.16 5.57
N ILE A 271 1.55 -19.11 5.41
CA ILE A 271 1.96 -17.85 4.79
C ILE A 271 3.06 -17.16 5.59
N LYS A 272 2.95 -17.15 6.92
CA LYS A 272 3.94 -16.51 7.80
C LYS A 272 5.34 -17.12 7.63
N ASP A 273 5.41 -18.44 7.47
CA ASP A 273 6.65 -19.21 7.46
C ASP A 273 7.38 -19.17 6.09
N ILE A 274 6.78 -18.58 5.06
CA ILE A 274 7.43 -18.37 3.76
C ILE A 274 8.43 -17.22 3.88
N GLU A 275 9.72 -17.49 3.70
CA GLU A 275 10.80 -16.51 3.76
C GLU A 275 11.60 -16.45 2.45
N LEU A 276 12.12 -15.27 2.14
CA LEU A 276 13.11 -15.10 1.07
C LEU A 276 14.47 -15.65 1.54
N GLN A 277 15.20 -16.30 0.64
CA GLN A 277 16.60 -16.65 0.93
C GLN A 277 17.45 -15.38 0.99
N GLU A 278 18.36 -15.33 1.97
CA GLU A 278 19.38 -14.28 2.05
C GLU A 278 20.45 -14.51 0.99
N ASN A 279 20.16 -14.18 -0.26
CA ASN A 279 21.20 -14.02 -1.27
C ASN A 279 21.58 -12.54 -1.29
N SER A 280 22.69 -12.17 -0.64
CA SER A 280 23.35 -10.89 -0.88
C SER A 280 24.12 -10.99 -2.18
N ILE A 281 23.89 -10.04 -3.11
CA ILE A 281 24.74 -9.88 -4.31
C ILE A 281 26.13 -9.30 -3.91
N ASP A 282 26.36 -9.02 -2.63
CA ASP A 282 27.56 -8.32 -2.13
C ASP A 282 28.80 -9.21 -1.84
N GLU A 283 28.87 -10.45 -2.33
CA GLU A 283 30.06 -11.28 -2.16
C GLU A 283 30.57 -11.91 -3.47
N SER A 284 30.96 -11.06 -4.44
CA SER A 284 31.97 -11.45 -5.46
C SER A 284 32.73 -10.26 -6.04
#